data_AF-A0A537RN38-F1
#
_entry.id   AF-A0A537RN38-F1
#
_cell.length_a   1.000
_cell.length_b   1.000
_cell.length_c   1.000
_cell.angle_alpha   90.00
_cell.angle_beta   90.00
_cell.angle_gamma   90.00
#
_symmetry.space_group_name_H-M   'P 1'
#
loop_
_entity.id
_entity.type
_entity.pdbx_description
1 polymer ?
#
loop_
_entity_poly.entity_id
_entity_poly.type
_entity_poly.pdbx_seq_one_letter_code
_entity_poly.pdbx_strand_id
1 'polypeptide(L)'
;WWQLHCELQLVHPPELVIERRVAEDRFYQLIDRTWMAQQLPWAGLFFAFGGVPWLVWGIAVRVAASVTGHWLVGYFAHNRGPRSWHLEGAGVQGYNVPYCGLITMGEAWHNNHHAFPGSARLGLRAGELDPGWWVLLALARLGLVWGIKTPETLPRRPNLVPLAG
;
A
#
# COMPACT_ATOMS: atom_id res chain seq x y z
N TRP A 1 -4.68 -17.72 -2.48
CA TRP A 1 -4.06 -18.89 -3.12
C TRP A 1 -3.26 -18.48 -4.37
N TRP A 2 -3.91 -18.01 -5.43
CA TRP A 2 -3.26 -17.68 -6.71
C TRP A 2 -2.06 -16.71 -6.60
N GLN A 3 -2.17 -15.59 -5.89
CA GLN A 3 -1.07 -14.62 -5.77
C GLN A 3 0.12 -15.08 -4.90
N LEU A 4 -0.02 -16.22 -4.21
CA LEU A 4 0.87 -16.67 -3.14
C LEU A 4 1.64 -17.93 -3.52
N HIS A 5 0.98 -18.82 -4.24
CA HIS A 5 1.44 -20.17 -4.54
C HIS A 5 1.39 -20.47 -6.03
N CYS A 6 0.99 -19.51 -6.86
CA CYS A 6 0.89 -19.69 -8.30
C CYS A 6 1.62 -18.56 -9.01
N GLU A 7 2.28 -18.91 -10.10
CA GLU A 7 2.91 -17.98 -11.01
C GLU A 7 1.96 -17.70 -12.17
N LEU A 8 1.79 -16.42 -12.53
CA LEU A 8 1.03 -16.05 -13.71
C LEU A 8 1.97 -16.03 -14.91
N GLN A 9 1.93 -17.06 -15.74
CA GLN A 9 2.70 -17.13 -16.98
C GLN A 9 1.85 -16.58 -18.13
N LEU A 10 2.16 -15.36 -18.57
CA LEU A 10 1.49 -14.70 -19.69
C LEU A 10 2.10 -15.17 -21.02
N VAL A 11 1.27 -15.37 -22.04
CA VAL A 11 1.73 -15.69 -23.41
C VAL A 11 2.56 -14.54 -24.00
N HIS A 12 2.17 -13.31 -23.68
CA HIS A 12 2.87 -12.08 -24.06
C HIS A 12 3.06 -11.20 -22.82
N PRO A 13 4.07 -11.49 -21.98
CA PRO A 13 4.31 -10.70 -20.79
C PRO A 13 4.79 -9.29 -21.18
N PRO A 14 4.33 -8.23 -20.49
CA PRO A 14 4.89 -6.90 -20.69
C PRO A 14 6.35 -6.89 -20.23
N GLU A 15 7.19 -6.12 -20.92
CA GLU A 15 8.54 -5.85 -20.44
C GLU A 15 8.47 -4.90 -19.24
N LEU A 16 8.90 -5.38 -18.07
CA LEU A 16 8.98 -4.55 -16.87
C LEU A 16 10.28 -3.74 -16.89
N VAL A 17 10.20 -2.49 -17.32
CA VAL A 17 11.33 -1.55 -17.31
C VAL A 17 11.21 -0.65 -16.08
N ILE A 18 11.98 -0.95 -15.04
CA ILE A 18 12.08 -0.10 -13.84
C ILE A 18 12.84 1.16 -14.20
N GLU A 19 12.34 2.34 -13.81
CA GLU A 19 13.03 3.59 -14.12
C GLU A 19 14.41 3.62 -13.47
N ARG A 20 15.40 4.13 -14.20
CA ARG A 20 16.79 4.21 -13.77
C ARG A 20 16.97 4.83 -12.38
N ARG A 21 16.20 5.88 -12.06
CA ARG A 21 16.21 6.54 -10.75
C ARG A 21 15.85 5.63 -9.58
N VAL A 22 15.06 4.58 -9.81
CA VAL A 22 14.66 3.59 -8.79
C VAL A 22 15.65 2.43 -8.81
N ALA A 23 15.97 1.91 -9.99
CA ALA A 23 16.84 0.75 -10.16
C ALA A 23 18.28 1.01 -9.66
N GLU A 24 18.80 2.23 -9.84
CA GLU A 24 20.15 2.61 -9.43
C GLU A 24 20.20 3.26 -8.04
N ASP A 25 19.06 3.40 -7.36
CA ASP A 25 19.02 4.01 -6.03
C ASP A 25 19.66 3.07 -4.99
N ARG A 26 20.73 3.54 -4.34
CA ARG A 26 21.47 2.77 -3.35
C ARG A 26 20.64 2.44 -2.11
N PHE A 27 19.71 3.31 -1.74
CA PHE A 27 18.81 3.06 -0.62
C PHE A 27 17.86 1.91 -0.95
N TYR A 28 17.21 1.92 -2.12
CA TYR A 28 16.34 0.81 -2.51
C TYR A 28 17.11 -0.51 -2.66
N GLN A 29 18.29 -0.48 -3.27
CA GLN A 29 19.16 -1.67 -3.36
C GLN A 29 19.59 -2.19 -1.99
N LEU A 30 19.86 -1.32 -1.03
CA LEU A 30 20.22 -1.72 0.34
C LEU A 30 19.03 -2.40 1.02
N ILE A 31 17.84 -1.80 0.95
CA ILE A 31 16.62 -2.37 1.54
C ILE A 31 16.32 -3.74 0.93
N ASP A 32 16.37 -3.85 -0.39
CA ASP A 32 16.13 -5.11 -1.11
C ASP A 32 17.17 -6.19 -0.77
N ARG A 33 18.46 -5.85 -0.66
CA ARG A 33 19.48 -6.84 -0.29
C ARG A 33 19.39 -7.31 1.17
N THR A 34 18.78 -6.50 2.04
CA THR A 34 18.83 -6.72 3.50
C THR A 34 17.48 -7.00 4.13
N TRP A 35 16.38 -7.06 3.38
CA TRP A 35 15.02 -7.11 3.93
C TRP A 35 14.79 -8.24 4.95
N MET A 36 15.40 -9.41 4.74
CA MET A 36 15.33 -10.52 5.70
C MET A 36 16.16 -10.23 6.96
N ALA A 37 17.39 -9.71 6.78
CA ALA A 37 18.29 -9.39 7.88
C ALA A 37 17.76 -8.25 8.77
N GLN A 38 16.94 -7.36 8.22
CA GLN A 38 16.23 -6.31 8.98
C GLN A 38 15.30 -6.88 10.06
N GLN A 39 14.95 -8.18 10.02
CA GLN A 39 14.20 -8.84 11.09
C GLN A 39 15.04 -9.16 12.32
N LEU A 40 16.38 -9.25 12.18
CA LEU A 40 17.27 -9.70 13.26
C LEU A 40 17.26 -8.78 14.50
N PRO A 41 17.29 -7.44 14.38
CA PRO A 41 17.18 -6.56 15.54
C PRO A 41 15.88 -6.78 16.32
N TRP A 42 14.75 -6.95 15.61
CA TRP A 42 13.45 -7.21 16.22
C TRP A 42 13.37 -8.61 16.83
N ALA A 43 13.95 -9.61 16.18
CA ALA A 43 14.04 -10.97 16.70
C ALA A 43 14.81 -11.00 18.02
N GLY A 44 15.97 -10.33 18.07
CA GLY A 44 16.75 -10.18 19.30
C GLY A 44 15.98 -9.46 20.41
N LEU A 45 15.32 -8.35 20.07
CA LEU A 45 14.51 -7.57 21.02
C LEU A 45 13.36 -8.41 21.61
N PHE A 46 12.57 -9.08 20.77
CA PHE A 46 11.44 -9.90 21.22
C PHE A 46 11.89 -11.11 22.01
N PHE A 47 12.97 -11.76 21.58
CA PHE A 47 13.55 -12.86 22.33
C PHE A 47 14.06 -12.40 23.71
N ALA A 48 14.72 -11.24 23.78
CA ALA A 48 15.16 -10.68 25.06
C ALA A 48 13.98 -10.32 25.99
N PHE A 49 12.85 -9.87 25.42
CA PHE A 49 11.68 -9.47 26.19
C PHE A 49 10.87 -10.65 26.76
N GLY A 50 10.75 -11.76 26.02
CA GLY A 50 9.96 -12.89 26.49
C GLY A 50 10.22 -14.22 25.79
N GLY A 51 11.43 -14.40 25.28
CA GLY A 51 11.93 -15.66 24.75
C GLY A 51 11.27 -16.10 23.43
N VAL A 52 11.22 -17.42 23.22
CA VAL A 52 10.73 -18.04 21.98
C VAL A 52 9.27 -17.66 21.65
N PRO A 53 8.31 -17.60 22.59
CA PRO A 53 6.95 -17.19 22.26
C PRO A 53 6.88 -15.80 21.62
N TRP A 54 7.64 -14.84 22.15
CA TRP A 54 7.71 -13.48 21.61
C TRP A 54 8.40 -13.43 20.25
N LEU A 55 9.40 -14.29 20.02
CA LEU A 55 10.01 -14.43 18.71
C LEU A 55 9.00 -14.95 17.67
N VAL A 56 8.24 -16.00 18.01
CA VAL A 56 7.23 -16.59 17.11
C VAL A 56 6.13 -15.58 16.78
N TRP A 57 5.56 -14.94 17.80
CA TRP A 57 4.48 -13.96 17.59
C TRP A 57 4.97 -12.68 16.92
N GLY A 58 6.07 -12.12 17.43
CA GLY A 58 6.62 -10.85 16.98
C GLY A 58 7.23 -10.88 15.58
N ILE A 59 7.71 -12.04 15.12
CA ILE A 59 8.28 -12.18 13.77
C ILE A 59 7.36 -12.98 12.86
N ALA A 60 7.21 -14.29 13.10
CA ALA A 60 6.55 -15.19 12.15
C ALA A 60 5.05 -14.89 12.03
N VAL A 61 4.33 -14.84 13.15
CA VAL A 61 2.87 -14.59 13.12
C VAL A 61 2.57 -13.18 12.66
N ARG A 62 3.32 -12.17 13.13
CA ARG A 62 3.18 -10.78 12.66
C ARG A 62 3.32 -10.69 11.14
N VAL A 63 4.38 -11.26 10.55
CA VAL A 63 4.58 -11.24 9.09
C VAL A 63 3.44 -11.96 8.37
N ALA A 64 3.07 -13.16 8.83
CA ALA A 64 1.97 -13.92 8.23
C ALA A 64 0.64 -13.16 8.29
N ALA A 65 0.31 -12.54 9.42
CA ALA A 65 -0.90 -11.75 9.60
C ALA A 65 -0.90 -10.49 8.74
N SER A 66 0.21 -9.72 8.71
CA SER A 66 0.33 -8.51 7.89
C SER A 66 0.18 -8.82 6.40
N VAL A 67 0.88 -9.85 5.93
CA VAL A 67 0.87 -10.24 4.52
C VAL A 67 -0.49 -10.81 4.11
N THR A 68 -1.09 -11.67 4.94
CA THR A 68 -2.45 -12.20 4.71
C THR A 68 -3.49 -11.08 4.72
N GLY A 69 -3.41 -10.15 5.67
CA GLY A 69 -4.31 -9.01 5.77
C GLY A 69 -4.21 -8.08 4.56
N HIS A 70 -3.00 -7.80 4.08
CA HIS A 70 -2.77 -7.00 2.87
C HIS A 70 -3.46 -7.63 1.65
N TRP A 71 -3.29 -8.94 1.42
CA TRP A 71 -3.97 -9.61 0.32
C TRP A 71 -5.49 -9.69 0.49
N LEU A 72 -5.98 -9.86 1.73
CA LEU A 72 -7.42 -9.90 2.00
C LEU A 72 -8.08 -8.57 1.62
N VAL A 73 -7.47 -7.45 2.02
CA VAL A 73 -7.92 -6.12 1.64
C VAL A 73 -7.83 -5.94 0.13
N GLY A 74 -6.72 -6.32 -0.50
CA GLY A 74 -6.56 -6.27 -1.95
C GLY A 74 -7.62 -7.08 -2.71
N TYR A 75 -7.99 -8.27 -2.21
CA TYR A 75 -9.07 -9.07 -2.76
C TYR A 75 -10.40 -8.31 -2.71
N PHE A 76 -10.82 -7.82 -1.53
CA PHE A 76 -12.08 -7.07 -1.43
C PHE A 76 -12.08 -5.82 -2.32
N ALA A 77 -10.97 -5.10 -2.30
CA ALA A 77 -10.78 -3.87 -3.05
C ALA A 77 -10.80 -4.05 -4.58
N HIS A 78 -10.61 -5.26 -5.10
CA HIS A 78 -10.62 -5.55 -6.54
C HIS A 78 -11.81 -6.39 -7.02
N ASN A 79 -12.68 -6.83 -6.12
CA ASN A 79 -13.84 -7.63 -6.49
C ASN A 79 -15.11 -6.78 -6.55
N ARG A 80 -15.54 -6.24 -5.41
CA ARG A 80 -16.79 -5.48 -5.30
C ARG A 80 -16.72 -4.55 -4.09
N GLY A 81 -17.30 -3.37 -4.23
CA GLY A 81 -17.47 -2.45 -3.12
C GLY A 81 -17.98 -1.08 -3.58
N PRO A 82 -18.10 -0.12 -2.66
CA PRO A 82 -18.36 1.27 -3.03
C PRO A 82 -17.18 1.84 -3.82
N ARG A 83 -17.50 2.73 -4.76
CA ARG A 83 -16.54 3.52 -5.50
C ARG A 83 -17.13 4.88 -5.77
N SER A 84 -16.28 5.89 -5.85
CA SER A 84 -16.71 7.25 -6.19
C SER A 84 -16.03 7.76 -7.45
N TRP A 85 -15.13 6.97 -8.03
CA TRP A 85 -14.47 7.22 -9.28
C TRP A 85 -14.60 6.00 -10.18
N HIS A 86 -14.86 6.24 -11.46
CA HIS A 86 -14.77 5.25 -12.50
C HIS A 86 -13.58 5.57 -13.41
N LEU A 87 -12.75 4.57 -13.67
CA LEU A 87 -11.60 4.71 -14.56
C LEU A 87 -11.92 4.05 -15.89
N GLU A 88 -12.20 4.84 -16.92
CA GLU A 88 -12.52 4.35 -18.25
C GLU A 88 -11.34 3.60 -18.86
N GLY A 89 -11.63 2.48 -19.52
CA GLY A 89 -10.64 1.60 -20.15
C GLY A 89 -9.82 0.74 -19.16
N ALA A 90 -10.04 0.85 -17.85
CA ALA A 90 -9.34 0.00 -16.89
C ALA A 90 -9.89 -1.43 -16.91
N GLY A 91 -9.00 -2.42 -17.11
CA GLY A 91 -9.37 -3.84 -17.15
C GLY A 91 -9.92 -4.37 -15.82
N VAL A 92 -9.56 -3.75 -14.69
CA VAL A 92 -10.13 -4.01 -13.36
C VAL A 92 -10.37 -2.68 -12.66
N GLN A 93 -11.51 -2.56 -11.98
CA GLN A 93 -11.83 -1.40 -11.15
C GLN A 93 -11.37 -1.63 -9.71
N GLY A 94 -10.88 -0.58 -9.05
CA GLY A 94 -10.68 -0.56 -7.61
C GLY A 94 -11.93 -0.09 -6.87
N TYR A 95 -12.17 -0.63 -5.68
CA TYR A 95 -13.28 -0.34 -4.79
C TYR A 95 -12.76 -0.01 -3.40
N ASN A 96 -13.39 0.94 -2.72
CA ASN A 96 -13.08 1.21 -1.31
C ASN A 96 -13.57 0.05 -0.44
N VAL A 97 -12.85 -0.21 0.65
CA VAL A 97 -13.23 -1.19 1.68
C VAL A 97 -13.52 -0.43 2.97
N PRO A 98 -14.77 0.06 3.18
CA PRO A 98 -15.11 0.85 4.36
C PRO A 98 -14.75 0.14 5.67
N TYR A 99 -14.53 0.94 6.71
CA TYR A 99 -14.14 0.48 8.05
C TYR A 99 -12.73 -0.13 8.17
N CYS A 100 -12.07 -0.44 7.05
CA CYS A 100 -10.70 -0.96 7.07
C CYS A 100 -9.63 0.14 7.01
N GLY A 101 -10.01 1.41 6.80
CA GLY A 101 -9.06 2.53 6.66
C GLY A 101 -8.10 2.69 7.84
N LEU A 102 -8.59 2.54 9.07
CA LEU A 102 -7.76 2.67 10.28
C LEU A 102 -6.68 1.57 10.37
N ILE A 103 -7.07 0.30 10.16
CA ILE A 103 -6.16 -0.85 10.31
C ILE A 103 -5.19 -0.99 9.13
N THR A 104 -5.58 -0.48 7.96
CA THR A 104 -4.77 -0.50 6.73
C THR A 104 -3.97 0.77 6.51
N MET A 105 -3.99 1.69 7.48
CA MET A 105 -3.31 2.99 7.38
C MET A 105 -3.73 3.81 6.14
N GLY A 106 -4.97 3.65 5.67
CA GLY A 106 -5.54 4.34 4.52
C GLY A 106 -5.61 3.52 3.22
N GLU A 107 -4.88 2.40 3.10
CA GLU A 107 -4.84 1.56 1.88
C GLU A 107 -6.21 1.01 1.47
N ALA A 108 -7.14 0.87 2.43
CA ALA A 108 -8.51 0.45 2.14
C ALA A 108 -9.31 1.44 1.26
N TRP A 109 -8.86 2.69 1.10
CA TRP A 109 -9.46 3.66 0.16
C TRP A 109 -8.96 3.42 -1.27
N HIS A 110 -9.06 2.17 -1.71
CA HIS A 110 -8.43 1.69 -2.94
C HIS A 110 -9.01 2.34 -4.19
N ASN A 111 -10.31 2.63 -4.25
CA ASN A 111 -10.87 3.35 -5.39
C ASN A 111 -10.28 4.76 -5.52
N ASN A 112 -10.06 5.44 -4.39
CA ASN A 112 -9.39 6.74 -4.40
C ASN A 112 -7.92 6.61 -4.82
N HIS A 113 -7.22 5.57 -4.38
CA HIS A 113 -5.85 5.27 -4.82
C HIS A 113 -5.79 5.03 -6.33
N HIS A 114 -6.68 4.20 -6.88
CA HIS A 114 -6.76 3.95 -8.33
C HIS A 114 -7.10 5.22 -9.13
N ALA A 115 -7.89 6.12 -8.56
CA ALA A 115 -8.19 7.43 -9.15
C ALA A 115 -6.97 8.35 -9.17
N PHE A 116 -6.21 8.40 -8.07
CA PHE A 116 -5.06 9.29 -7.88
C PHE A 116 -3.83 8.54 -7.35
N PRO A 117 -3.17 7.70 -8.18
CA PRO A 117 -2.11 6.78 -7.71
C PRO A 117 -0.84 7.50 -7.25
N GLY A 118 -0.64 8.76 -7.68
CA GLY A 118 0.46 9.61 -7.22
C GLY A 118 0.14 10.42 -5.95
N SER A 119 -1.06 10.28 -5.38
CA SER A 119 -1.47 11.02 -4.19
C SER A 119 -0.96 10.31 -2.95
N ALA A 120 -0.36 11.07 -2.03
CA ALA A 120 0.00 10.59 -0.71
C ALA A 120 -1.20 10.56 0.27
N ARG A 121 -2.33 11.18 -0.11
CA ARG A 121 -3.60 11.12 0.63
C ARG A 121 -4.55 10.14 -0.05
N LEU A 122 -4.94 9.09 0.66
CA LEU A 122 -5.82 8.02 0.16
C LEU A 122 -7.28 8.26 0.60
N GLY A 123 -7.48 8.75 1.82
CA GLY A 123 -8.78 9.22 2.31
C GLY A 123 -9.12 10.61 1.75
N LEU A 124 -10.08 10.69 0.83
CA LEU A 124 -10.45 11.91 0.12
C LEU A 124 -11.74 12.55 0.62
N ARG A 125 -12.64 11.78 1.25
CA ARG A 125 -13.93 12.24 1.78
C ARG A 125 -13.95 12.27 3.30
N ALA A 126 -14.92 13.02 3.85
CA ALA A 126 -15.17 13.03 5.29
C ALA A 126 -15.51 11.60 5.77
N GLY A 127 -14.93 11.20 6.90
CA GLY A 127 -15.07 9.85 7.47
C GLY A 127 -14.12 8.81 6.88
N GLU A 128 -13.37 9.12 5.81
CA GLU A 128 -12.36 8.22 5.27
C GLU A 128 -11.07 8.28 6.11
N LEU A 129 -10.98 7.42 7.13
CA LEU A 129 -9.83 7.36 8.05
C LEU A 129 -8.55 6.94 7.32
N ASP A 130 -7.54 7.80 7.38
CA ASP A 130 -6.25 7.60 6.70
C ASP A 130 -5.09 7.95 7.66
N PRO A 131 -4.69 7.00 8.52
CA PRO A 131 -3.57 7.21 9.42
C PRO A 131 -2.23 7.46 8.72
N GLY A 132 -2.00 6.89 7.53
CA GLY A 132 -0.79 7.15 6.73
C GLY A 132 -0.67 8.63 6.41
N TRP A 133 -1.76 9.26 5.98
CA TRP A 133 -1.83 10.70 5.76
C TRP A 133 -1.54 11.52 7.03
N TRP A 134 -2.07 11.10 8.19
CA TRP A 134 -1.81 11.81 9.45
C TRP A 134 -0.34 11.77 9.84
N VAL A 135 0.32 10.62 9.67
CA VAL A 135 1.77 10.48 9.89
C VAL A 135 2.55 11.39 8.95
N LEU A 136 2.21 11.42 7.66
CA LEU A 136 2.86 12.31 6.70
C LEU A 136 2.70 13.78 7.07
N LEU A 137 1.52 14.19 7.52
CA LEU A 137 1.29 15.56 8.01
C LEU A 137 2.10 15.86 9.28
N ALA A 138 2.27 14.90 10.19
CA ALA A 138 3.12 15.07 11.36
C ALA A 138 4.60 15.24 10.95
N LEU A 139 5.10 14.37 10.07
CA LEU A 139 6.47 14.44 9.55
C LEU A 139 6.72 15.73 8.77
N ALA A 140 5.74 16.22 8.01
CA ALA A 140 5.85 17.47 7.26
C ALA A 140 5.97 18.68 8.20
N ARG A 141 5.22 18.70 9.31
CA ARG A 141 5.34 19.74 10.35
C ARG A 141 6.70 19.72 11.03
N LEU A 142 7.34 18.55 11.12
CA LEU A 142 8.70 18.39 11.65
C LEU A 142 9.78 18.69 10.59
N GLY A 143 9.42 19.02 9.35
CA GLY A 143 10.37 19.26 8.26
C GLY A 143 11.08 18.01 7.75
N LEU A 144 10.59 16.81 8.11
CA LEU A 144 11.21 15.52 7.71
C LEU A 144 10.75 15.05 6.33
N VAL A 145 9.59 15.53 5.86
CA VAL A 145 9.09 15.26 4.52
C VAL A 145 8.57 16.55 3.89
N TRP A 146 8.72 16.68 2.58
CA TRP A 146 8.29 17.84 1.80
C TRP A 146 7.91 17.39 0.39
N GLY A 147 7.32 18.30 -0.41
CA GLY A 147 6.92 17.99 -1.79
C GLY A 147 5.76 16.99 -1.91
N ILE A 148 4.97 16.82 -0.84
CA ILE A 148 3.82 15.93 -0.76
C ILE A 148 2.83 16.25 -1.89
N LYS A 149 2.45 15.21 -2.65
CA LYS A 149 1.46 15.30 -3.71
C LYS A 149 0.08 14.87 -3.20
N THR A 150 -0.92 15.65 -3.56
CA THR A 150 -2.35 15.37 -3.30
C THR A 150 -3.12 15.43 -4.63
N PRO A 151 -4.39 14.97 -4.71
CA PRO A 151 -5.14 14.96 -5.96
C PRO A 151 -5.16 16.31 -6.68
N GLU A 152 -5.18 17.41 -5.92
CA GLU A 152 -5.22 18.78 -6.42
C GLU A 152 -3.92 19.20 -7.12
N THR A 153 -2.80 18.53 -6.83
CA THR A 153 -1.47 18.82 -7.39
C THR A 153 -1.07 17.88 -8.53
N LEU A 154 -1.87 16.85 -8.79
CA LEU A 154 -1.60 15.85 -9.82
C LEU A 154 -2.14 16.29 -11.18
N PRO A 155 -1.54 15.82 -12.29
CA PRO A 155 -2.06 16.09 -13.62
C PRO A 155 -3.46 15.49 -13.78
N ARG A 156 -4.32 16.21 -14.51
CA ARG A 156 -5.68 15.75 -14.83
C ARG A 156 -5.64 14.44 -15.62
N ARG A 157 -6.45 13.48 -15.20
CA ARG A 157 -6.64 12.19 -15.91
C ARG A 157 -7.95 12.25 -16.70
N PRO A 158 -7.90 12.28 -18.04
CA PRO A 158 -9.11 12.46 -18.85
C PRO A 158 -10.06 11.26 -18.77
N ASN A 159 -9.54 10.06 -18.49
CA ASN A 159 -10.31 8.83 -18.35
C ASN A 159 -10.89 8.62 -16.95
N LEU A 160 -10.76 9.59 -16.05
CA LEU A 160 -11.29 9.52 -14.69
C LEU A 160 -12.64 10.23 -14.62
N VAL A 161 -13.70 9.45 -14.35
CA VAL A 161 -15.08 9.95 -14.26
C VAL A 161 -15.52 9.94 -12.79
N PRO A 162 -15.92 11.09 -12.21
CA PRO A 162 -16.52 11.10 -10.88
C PRO A 162 -17.89 10.42 -10.94
N LEU A 163 -18.14 9.49 -10.04
CA LEU A 163 -19.46 8.90 -9.84
C LEU A 163 -20.20 9.79 -8.85
N ALA A 164 -21.39 10.26 -9.22
CA ALA A 164 -22.26 10.96 -8.29
C ALA A 164 -22.46 10.08 -7.04
N GLY A 165 -22.12 10.64 -5.88
CA GLY A 165 -22.35 10.01 -4.59
C GLY A 165 -23.82 9.94 -4.26
#